data_AF-A0A2N2GXQ0-F1
#
_entry.id   AF-A0A2N2GXQ0-F1
#
_cell.length_a   1.000
_cell.length_b   1.000
_cell.length_c   1.000
_cell.angle_alpha   90.00
_cell.angle_beta   90.00
_cell.angle_gamma   90.00
#
_symmetry.space_group_name_H-M   'P 1'
#
loop_
_entity.id
_entity.type
_entity.pdbx_description
1 polymer ?
#
loop_
_entity_poly.entity_id
_entity_poly.type
_entity_poly.pdbx_seq_one_letter_code
_entity_poly.pdbx_strand_id
1 'polypeptide(L)'
;MTLPIEKTLEEIRQEMFDRVGAVQAEYAAKGWLPRLMSLTKGVIRGMLELWNWGLYQLYGFMMSVLAEAFPSESSGAWLDLHCRQVDVYRLPATRATGTVYFMRVETEGNVMIPSGRIVKTKPDGTGAVHRYVTTEA
;
A
#
# COMPACT_ATOMS: atom_id res chain seq x y z
N MET A 1 16.40 -4.94 -5.25
CA MET A 1 16.57 -5.99 -6.28
C MET A 1 15.78 -5.58 -7.52
N THR A 2 16.23 -5.91 -8.74
CA THR A 2 15.35 -5.84 -9.92
C THR A 2 14.41 -7.04 -9.86
N LEU A 3 13.12 -6.82 -9.62
CA LEU A 3 12.15 -7.91 -9.57
C LEU A 3 12.04 -8.52 -10.98
N PRO A 4 12.18 -9.85 -11.17
CA PRO A 4 12.32 -10.49 -12.48
C PRO A 4 11.02 -10.53 -13.31
N ILE A 5 10.01 -9.74 -12.92
CA ILE A 5 8.64 -9.82 -13.42
C ILE A 5 8.16 -8.47 -14.01
N GLU A 6 9.02 -7.46 -14.04
CA GLU A 6 8.70 -6.20 -14.69
C GLU A 6 8.55 -6.42 -16.20
N LYS A 7 7.35 -6.13 -16.72
CA LYS A 7 7.07 -6.08 -18.15
C LYS A 7 6.41 -4.75 -18.48
N THR A 8 6.94 -4.08 -19.49
CA THR A 8 6.32 -2.88 -20.04
C THR A 8 5.10 -3.26 -20.88
N LEU A 9 4.18 -2.30 -21.06
CA LEU A 9 3.01 -2.51 -21.91
C LEU A 9 3.40 -2.83 -23.36
N GLU A 10 4.49 -2.23 -23.85
CA GLU A 10 4.99 -2.48 -25.21
C GLU A 10 5.53 -3.89 -25.38
N GLU A 11 6.26 -4.42 -24.40
CA GLU A 11 6.73 -5.81 -24.41
C GLU A 11 5.55 -6.79 -24.38
N ILE A 12 4.56 -6.56 -23.51
CA ILE A 12 3.34 -7.39 -23.46
C ILE A 12 2.60 -7.35 -24.79
N ARG A 13 2.49 -6.17 -25.41
CA ARG A 13 1.82 -6.01 -26.70
C ARG A 13 2.56 -6.78 -27.80
N GLN A 14 3.89 -6.64 -27.85
CA GLN A 14 4.73 -7.31 -28.84
C GLN A 14 4.63 -8.84 -28.70
N GLU A 15 4.79 -9.38 -27.49
CA GLU A 15 4.66 -10.81 -27.23
C GLU A 15 3.28 -11.37 -27.64
N MET A 16 2.21 -10.64 -27.30
CA MET A 16 0.85 -11.03 -27.65
C MET A 16 0.62 -11.02 -29.16
N PHE A 17 1.17 -10.04 -29.86
CA PHE A 17 1.07 -9.94 -31.31
C PHE A 17 1.86 -11.00 -32.04
N ASP A 18 3.07 -11.29 -31.58
CA ASP A 18 3.89 -12.37 -32.12
C ASP A 18 3.19 -13.73 -31.92
N ARG A 19 2.58 -13.95 -30.74
CA ARG A 19 1.80 -15.15 -30.47
C ARG A 19 0.58 -15.27 -31.37
N VAL A 20 -0.20 -14.21 -31.53
CA VAL A 20 -1.39 -14.23 -32.41
C VAL A 20 -0.99 -14.42 -33.86
N GLY A 21 0.08 -13.77 -34.33
CA GLY A 21 0.64 -13.94 -35.66
C GLY A 21 1.07 -15.38 -35.94
N ALA A 22 1.76 -16.01 -34.99
CA ALA A 22 2.18 -17.41 -35.11
C ALA A 22 0.98 -18.38 -35.22
N VAL A 23 -0.06 -18.18 -34.40
CA VAL A 23 -1.28 -19.01 -34.45
C VAL A 23 -2.04 -18.79 -35.77
N GLN A 24 -2.11 -17.56 -36.25
CA GLN A 24 -2.72 -17.25 -37.55
C GLN A 24 -1.98 -17.94 -38.70
N ALA A 25 -0.64 -17.93 -38.69
CA ALA A 25 0.17 -18.59 -39.70
C ALA A 25 -0.05 -20.12 -39.68
N GLU A 26 -0.11 -20.73 -38.50
CA GLU A 26 -0.38 -22.16 -38.33
C GLU A 26 -1.75 -22.56 -38.91
N TYR A 27 -2.80 -21.79 -38.61
CA TYR A 27 -4.16 -22.09 -39.05
C TYR A 27 -4.40 -21.75 -40.53
N ALA A 28 -3.70 -20.75 -41.06
CA ALA A 28 -3.69 -20.47 -42.49
C ALA A 28 -3.03 -21.63 -43.26
N ALA A 29 -1.92 -22.18 -42.76
CA ALA A 29 -1.27 -23.35 -43.38
C ALA A 29 -2.16 -24.59 -43.40
N LYS A 30 -3.03 -24.75 -42.40
CA LYS A 30 -4.03 -25.83 -42.32
C LYS A 30 -5.27 -25.58 -43.21
N GLY A 31 -5.38 -24.41 -43.82
CA GLY A 31 -6.56 -24.00 -44.61
C GLY A 31 -7.80 -23.68 -43.78
N TRP A 32 -7.67 -23.55 -42.46
CA TRP A 32 -8.80 -23.29 -41.55
C TRP A 32 -9.18 -21.81 -41.49
N LEU A 33 -8.30 -20.92 -41.94
CA LEU A 33 -8.54 -19.49 -41.97
C LEU A 33 -8.79 -18.99 -43.40
N PRO A 34 -10.01 -18.55 -43.73
CA PRO A 34 -10.29 -17.95 -45.04
C PRO A 34 -9.69 -16.54 -45.20
N ARG A 35 -9.39 -15.85 -44.10
CA ARG A 35 -8.76 -14.52 -44.11
C ARG A 35 -7.95 -14.25 -42.85
N LEU A 36 -6.76 -13.67 -43.01
CA LEU A 36 -5.95 -13.21 -41.88
C LEU A 36 -6.58 -11.98 -41.24
N MET A 37 -6.57 -11.95 -39.91
CA MET A 37 -7.07 -10.82 -39.14
C MET A 37 -6.01 -9.72 -39.05
N SER A 38 -6.44 -8.47 -39.17
CA SER A 38 -5.55 -7.31 -39.05
C SER A 38 -5.22 -7.03 -37.58
N LEU A 39 -3.94 -7.00 -37.25
CA LEU A 39 -3.43 -6.61 -35.93
C LEU A 39 -3.17 -5.09 -35.82
N THR A 40 -3.32 -4.35 -36.91
CA THR A 40 -3.11 -2.89 -36.92
C THR A 40 -4.42 -2.10 -36.76
N LYS A 41 -5.57 -2.66 -37.18
CA LYS A 41 -6.87 -1.98 -37.14
C LYS A 41 -8.05 -2.93 -36.95
N GLY A 42 -9.12 -2.42 -36.36
CA GLY A 42 -10.42 -3.11 -36.22
C GLY A 42 -10.80 -3.47 -34.79
N VAL A 43 -11.98 -4.08 -34.63
CA VAL A 43 -12.55 -4.42 -33.31
C VAL A 43 -11.65 -5.38 -32.53
N ILE A 44 -11.06 -6.38 -33.21
CA ILE A 44 -10.18 -7.35 -32.55
C ILE A 44 -8.90 -6.69 -32.03
N ARG A 45 -8.37 -5.68 -32.73
CA ARG A 45 -7.25 -4.88 -32.23
C ARG A 45 -7.62 -4.18 -30.91
N GLY A 46 -8.80 -3.59 -30.82
CA GLY A 46 -9.30 -2.99 -29.59
C GLY A 46 -9.46 -4.01 -28.45
N MET A 47 -10.00 -5.20 -28.74
CA MET A 47 -10.11 -6.28 -27.75
C MET A 47 -8.74 -6.77 -27.25
N LEU A 48 -7.77 -6.91 -28.16
CA LEU A 48 -6.39 -7.28 -27.80
C LEU A 48 -5.73 -6.19 -26.95
N GLU A 49 -5.98 -4.90 -27.20
CA GLU A 49 -5.46 -3.85 -26.31
C GLU A 49 -6.05 -3.87 -24.92
N LEU A 50 -7.36 -4.10 -24.79
CA LEU A 50 -7.99 -4.25 -23.48
C LEU A 50 -7.39 -5.43 -22.70
N TRP A 51 -7.13 -6.54 -23.40
CA TRP A 51 -6.46 -7.68 -22.82
C TRP A 51 -5.02 -7.38 -22.41
N ASN A 52 -4.22 -6.76 -23.27
CA ASN A 52 -2.84 -6.38 -22.99
C ASN A 52 -2.76 -5.41 -21.80
N TRP A 53 -3.68 -4.44 -21.74
CA TRP A 53 -3.79 -3.52 -20.62
C TRP A 53 -4.16 -4.26 -19.32
N GLY A 54 -5.11 -5.20 -19.38
CA GLY A 54 -5.45 -6.04 -18.22
C GLY A 54 -4.28 -6.88 -17.73
N LEU A 55 -3.52 -7.49 -18.64
CA LEU A 55 -2.29 -8.21 -18.31
C LEU A 55 -1.25 -7.28 -17.67
N TYR A 56 -1.05 -6.08 -18.22
CA TYR A 56 -0.14 -5.11 -17.64
C TYR A 56 -0.51 -4.72 -16.21
N GLN A 57 -1.81 -4.51 -15.93
CA GLN A 57 -2.28 -4.27 -14.55
C GLN A 57 -1.99 -5.45 -13.63
N LEU A 58 -2.15 -6.69 -14.12
CA LEU A 58 -1.84 -7.89 -13.33
C LEU A 58 -0.35 -8.00 -13.01
N TYR A 59 0.54 -7.68 -13.97
CA TYR A 59 1.98 -7.59 -13.71
C TYR A 59 2.30 -6.51 -12.67
N GLY A 60 1.68 -5.33 -12.78
CA GLY A 60 1.82 -4.26 -11.78
C GLY A 60 1.39 -4.68 -10.38
N PHE A 61 0.25 -5.38 -10.28
CA PHE A 61 -0.22 -5.94 -9.02
C PHE A 61 0.70 -7.02 -8.46
N MET A 62 1.21 -7.91 -9.31
CA MET A 62 2.14 -8.96 -8.88
C MET A 62 3.46 -8.35 -8.37
N MET A 63 3.94 -7.26 -8.96
CA MET A 63 5.12 -6.55 -8.45
C MET A 63 4.88 -5.97 -7.05
N SER A 64 3.72 -5.36 -6.78
CA SER A 64 3.44 -4.81 -5.45
C SER A 64 3.28 -5.91 -4.40
N VAL A 65 2.61 -7.02 -4.72
CA VAL A 65 2.47 -8.15 -3.81
C VAL A 65 3.81 -8.85 -3.56
N LEU A 66 4.65 -8.98 -4.60
CA LEU A 66 5.95 -9.63 -4.47
C LEU A 66 6.92 -8.81 -3.60
N ALA A 67 6.89 -7.48 -3.69
CA ALA A 67 7.66 -6.61 -2.79
C ALA A 67 7.27 -6.86 -1.33
N GLU A 68 5.97 -6.98 -1.03
CA GLU A 68 5.48 -7.26 0.32
C GLU A 68 5.74 -8.70 0.80
N ALA A 69 6.01 -9.63 -0.13
CA ALA A 69 6.34 -11.01 0.21
C ALA A 69 7.72 -11.14 0.89
N PHE A 70 8.64 -10.22 0.60
CA PHE A 70 9.97 -10.22 1.21
C PHE A 70 9.99 -9.36 2.49
N PRO A 71 10.36 -9.92 3.66
CA PRO A 71 10.37 -9.16 4.92
C PRO A 71 11.18 -7.86 4.87
N SER A 72 12.27 -7.82 4.09
CA SER A 72 13.14 -6.65 3.95
C SER A 72 12.53 -5.49 3.17
N GLU A 73 11.58 -5.77 2.28
CA GLU A 73 10.92 -4.76 1.44
C GLU A 73 9.48 -4.49 1.91
N SER A 74 8.92 -5.39 2.72
CA SER A 74 7.56 -5.31 3.25
C SER A 74 7.35 -4.16 4.24
N SER A 75 6.11 -3.68 4.34
CA SER A 75 5.73 -2.58 5.22
C SER A 75 4.40 -2.80 5.93
N GLY A 76 4.17 -2.02 7.00
CA GLY A 76 2.89 -2.01 7.72
C GLY A 76 2.45 -3.40 8.19
N ALA A 77 1.23 -3.79 7.81
CA ALA A 77 0.62 -5.05 8.26
C ALA A 77 1.34 -6.31 7.74
N TRP A 78 1.96 -6.24 6.56
CA TRP A 78 2.74 -7.36 6.00
C TRP A 78 4.04 -7.55 6.77
N LEU A 79 4.74 -6.47 7.10
CA LEU A 79 5.91 -6.54 7.97
C LEU A 79 5.55 -7.09 9.36
N ASP A 80 4.43 -6.63 9.94
CA ASP A 80 3.93 -7.16 11.22
C ASP A 80 3.58 -8.66 11.14
N LEU A 81 3.17 -9.17 9.96
CA LEU A 81 2.93 -10.61 9.73
C LEU A 81 4.25 -11.38 9.73
N HIS A 82 5.27 -10.89 9.02
CA HIS A 82 6.60 -11.52 8.97
C HIS A 82 7.28 -11.50 10.34
N CYS A 83 7.22 -10.38 11.07
CA CYS A 83 7.75 -10.28 12.43
C CYS A 83 7.10 -11.28 13.39
N ARG A 84 5.79 -11.50 13.27
CA ARG A 84 5.06 -12.50 14.07
C ARG A 84 5.56 -13.93 13.84
N GLN A 85 6.10 -14.27 12.67
CA GLN A 85 6.65 -15.60 12.40
C GLN A 85 7.93 -15.89 13.20
N VAL A 86 8.62 -14.85 13.65
CA VAL A 86 9.85 -14.93 14.45
C VAL A 86 9.64 -14.44 15.89
N ASP A 87 8.39 -14.45 16.36
CA ASP A 87 7.99 -13.98 17.69
C ASP A 87 8.43 -12.54 18.04
N VAL A 88 8.56 -11.70 17.00
CA VAL A 88 8.83 -10.27 17.16
C VAL A 88 7.52 -9.50 17.04
N TYR A 89 7.27 -8.62 18.01
CA TYR A 89 6.06 -7.82 18.08
C TYR A 89 6.40 -6.34 18.14
N ARG A 90 5.60 -5.52 17.45
CA ARG A 90 5.72 -4.08 17.52
C ARG A 90 5.32 -3.58 18.91
N LEU A 91 6.15 -2.69 19.47
CA LEU A 91 5.82 -2.01 20.72
C LEU A 91 4.57 -1.14 20.52
N PRO A 92 3.54 -1.27 21.37
CA PRO A 92 2.35 -0.44 21.27
C PRO A 92 2.71 1.02 21.52
N ALA A 93 1.93 1.93 20.93
CA ALA A 93 2.11 3.36 21.19
C ALA A 93 1.92 3.65 22.69
N THR A 94 2.98 4.13 23.33
CA THR A 94 2.94 4.54 24.73
C THR A 94 2.43 5.96 24.86
N ARG A 95 1.58 6.21 25.86
CA ARG A 95 1.14 7.58 26.18
C ARG A 95 2.30 8.37 26.76
N ALA A 96 2.40 9.64 26.40
CA ALA A 96 3.33 10.56 27.05
C ALA A 96 2.92 10.80 28.50
N THR A 97 3.85 10.60 29.43
CA THR A 97 3.68 10.80 30.87
C THR A 97 4.60 11.92 31.34
N GLY A 98 4.11 12.78 32.23
CA GLY A 98 4.92 13.86 32.80
C GLY A 98 4.28 14.44 34.06
N THR A 99 5.10 15.08 34.88
CA THR A 99 4.67 15.74 36.11
C THR A 99 4.35 17.20 35.84
N VAL A 100 3.18 17.66 36.32
CA VAL A 100 2.75 19.06 36.22
C VAL A 100 2.53 19.60 37.62
N TYR A 101 3.12 20.76 37.91
CA TYR A 101 2.93 21.47 39.17
C TYR A 101 1.84 22.52 39.02
N PHE A 102 0.83 22.48 39.88
CA PHE A 102 -0.20 23.50 39.96
C PHE A 102 0.14 24.49 41.08
N MET A 103 0.15 25.78 40.76
CA MET A 103 0.33 26.85 41.74
C MET A 103 -0.90 27.75 41.73
N ARG A 104 -1.32 28.21 42.91
CA ARG A 104 -2.45 29.12 43.12
C ARG A 104 -1.98 30.30 43.98
N VAL A 105 -2.52 31.49 43.74
CA VAL A 105 -2.12 32.73 44.42
C VAL A 105 -2.91 32.99 45.72
N GLU A 106 -4.15 32.50 45.84
CA GLU A 106 -4.99 32.67 47.04
C GLU A 106 -4.97 31.42 47.95
N THR A 107 -5.02 31.64 49.27
CA THR A 107 -4.58 30.66 50.29
C THR A 107 -5.67 30.04 51.15
N GLU A 108 -6.95 30.40 50.97
CA GLU A 108 -8.00 29.78 51.80
C GLU A 108 -8.42 28.39 51.27
N GLY A 109 -8.31 27.40 52.16
CA GLY A 109 -8.81 26.05 51.99
C GLY A 109 -7.93 25.09 51.18
N ASN A 110 -8.09 23.80 51.46
CA ASN A 110 -7.49 22.71 50.69
C ASN A 110 -8.30 22.46 49.42
N VAL A 111 -7.66 22.55 48.25
CA VAL A 111 -8.28 22.19 46.96
C VAL A 111 -7.62 20.92 46.43
N MET A 112 -8.42 19.85 46.37
CA MET A 112 -8.01 18.60 45.74
C MET A 112 -8.13 18.73 44.22
N ILE A 113 -7.14 18.22 43.48
CA ILE A 113 -7.22 18.05 42.02
C ILE A 113 -7.46 16.56 41.78
N PRO A 114 -8.69 16.13 41.47
CA PRO A 114 -8.96 14.71 41.28
C PRO A 114 -8.22 14.15 40.06
N SER A 115 -7.94 12.84 40.10
CA SER A 115 -7.59 12.08 38.90
C SER A 115 -8.72 12.18 37.85
N GLY A 116 -8.36 12.05 36.57
CA GLY A 116 -9.31 12.10 35.45
C GLY A 116 -9.58 13.51 34.90
N ARG A 117 -8.89 14.55 35.40
CA ARG A 117 -9.04 15.92 34.89
C ARG A 117 -8.20 16.13 33.63
N ILE A 118 -8.76 16.90 32.70
CA ILE A 118 -8.11 17.17 31.41
C ILE A 118 -7.27 18.45 31.52
N VAL A 119 -5.98 18.34 31.24
CA VAL A 119 -5.05 19.47 31.08
C VAL A 119 -4.73 19.61 29.60
N LYS A 120 -4.70 20.86 29.10
CA LYS A 120 -4.40 21.14 27.69
C LYS A 120 -3.14 22.00 27.55
N THR A 121 -2.33 21.71 26.55
CA THR A 121 -1.24 22.62 26.16
C THR A 121 -1.79 23.82 25.40
N LYS A 122 -0.98 24.87 25.28
CA LYS A 122 -1.18 25.87 24.23
C LYS A 122 -1.00 25.20 22.87
N PRO A 123 -1.60 25.75 21.79
CA PRO A 123 -1.30 25.31 20.43
C PRO A 123 0.21 25.37 20.20
N ASP A 124 0.77 24.29 19.66
CA ASP A 124 2.18 24.28 19.26
C ASP A 124 2.41 25.10 17.99
N GLY A 125 3.66 25.11 17.48
CA GLY A 125 4.00 25.81 16.22
C GLY A 125 3.27 25.27 14.97
N THR A 126 2.61 24.11 15.07
CA THR A 126 1.78 23.51 14.01
C THR A 126 0.28 23.69 14.26
N GLY A 127 -0.11 24.34 15.36
CA GLY A 127 -1.49 24.54 15.77
C GLY A 127 -2.14 23.34 16.49
N ALA A 128 -1.38 22.28 16.77
CA ALA A 128 -1.87 21.11 17.48
C ALA A 128 -2.02 21.39 18.99
N VAL A 129 -3.12 20.90 19.57
CA VAL A 129 -3.42 21.03 21.00
C VAL A 129 -3.46 19.64 21.62
N HIS A 130 -2.53 19.36 22.51
CA HIS A 130 -2.46 18.08 23.22
C HIS A 130 -3.28 18.13 24.50
N ARG A 131 -4.05 17.07 24.75
CA ARG A 131 -4.87 16.89 25.94
C ARG A 131 -4.31 15.74 26.76
N TYR A 132 -4.02 16.01 28.01
CA TYR A 132 -3.50 15.07 29.00
C TYR A 132 -4.54 14.83 30.09
N VAL A 133 -4.49 13.68 30.73
CA VAL A 133 -5.38 13.31 31.84
C VAL A 133 -4.55 13.18 33.10
N THR A 134 -4.98 13.79 34.21
CA THR A 134 -4.34 13.62 35.52
C THR A 134 -4.54 12.19 36.02
N THR A 135 -3.47 11.53 36.44
CA THR A 135 -3.50 10.13 36.90
C THR A 135 -3.43 10.01 38.42
N GLU A 136 -2.92 11.03 39.12
CA GLU A 136 -2.71 11.05 40.56
C GLU A 136 -3.61 12.14 41.20
N ALA A 137 -3.95 11.96 42.49
CA ALA A 137 -4.85 12.81 43.28
C ALA A 137 -4.15 13.37 44.51
#